data_AF-A0A3Q2VHV5-F1
#
_entry.id   AF-A0A3Q2VHV5-F1
#
_cell.length_a   1.000
_cell.length_b   1.000
_cell.length_c   1.000
_cell.angle_alpha   90.00
_cell.angle_beta   90.00
_cell.angle_gamma   90.00
#
_symmetry.space_group_name_H-M   'P 1'
#
loop_
_entity.id
_entity.type
_entity.pdbx_description
1 polymer ?
#
loop_
_entity_poly.entity_id
_entity_poly.type
_entity_poly.pdbx_seq_one_letter_code
_entity_poly.pdbx_strand_id
1 'polypeptide(L)'
;MSEKSSSSSSDEDVDPESGQPLELGGVLSKWTNYIHGWQDRWVVLKNNTLSYYKSEDEREYGCRGSLCLSKAVITPHEFDECRFDVSVNDSVWYLRAEDPEHRLQWIESIELHKAESGYGSETSLRRHGSMLSLTSAASALSSTSTSSFKKGHRLREKLAEMETFRDILCRQVDTLQKYFDSCADAVSKDEFQRDRVEDDDDDFPTSARPDSEYNHNNNGSKEKLFSPASPKGINGIDFKGEAITFKATTAGILSTLSHCIELMTKREDSWQKRLDKELEKRRKVEDAYKSAVNELKKKSHYGGPDYEEGPNSLINEEEFFDAVEAALDRQDKIEEQCQSEKVRKPRLTLASPSDAYSTIGTHRFANKVEETVQNHMAYSIQEEGRGANWQLVAEEGAMKVYRREVEENGIVLDPLKATHAVKGVTGHEVCHYFWDTAVRLDWETTVENFHVVEKLSDNAVIVYQTHKTVWPVAQRDVLFLSVIRMIPPRNESEPDTWIVCNISVEHDDVPLTNRCVRAKLNVAMICQTLVSPPEGDKEISRDNISCRVSYVANVNPGGWFPASILRPVAKREYPKFLKRFSSYVQEKTAGKPILF
;
A
#
# COMPACT_ATOMS: atom_id res chain seq x y z
N MET A 1 32.23 12.62 -72.21
CA MET A 1 33.22 11.86 -71.41
C MET A 1 32.39 11.00 -70.49
N SER A 2 32.00 9.80 -70.91
CA SER A 2 32.81 8.56 -70.83
C SER A 2 33.13 8.27 -69.34
N GLU A 3 32.78 7.13 -68.73
CA GLU A 3 32.41 5.82 -69.25
C GLU A 3 31.94 4.90 -68.07
N LYS A 4 30.96 4.02 -68.37
CA LYS A 4 30.90 2.56 -68.08
C LYS A 4 31.02 2.04 -66.63
N SER A 5 29.99 1.43 -66.02
CA SER A 5 29.29 0.15 -66.29
C SER A 5 29.86 -1.04 -65.50
N SER A 6 29.02 -1.73 -64.73
CA SER A 6 28.74 -3.17 -64.90
C SER A 6 27.80 -3.70 -63.82
N SER A 7 26.68 -4.23 -64.28
CA SER A 7 25.72 -5.10 -63.60
C SER A 7 26.33 -6.43 -63.13
N SER A 8 25.84 -6.96 -62.01
CA SER A 8 25.79 -8.40 -61.76
C SER A 8 24.51 -8.73 -61.00
N SER A 9 23.61 -9.46 -61.64
CA SER A 9 22.43 -10.07 -61.04
C SER A 9 22.82 -11.33 -60.27
N SER A 10 22.17 -11.56 -59.13
CA SER A 10 21.96 -12.90 -58.57
C SER A 10 20.56 -12.92 -57.98
N ASP A 11 19.64 -13.51 -58.72
CA ASP A 11 18.38 -14.06 -58.20
C ASP A 11 18.73 -15.11 -57.13
N GLU A 12 18.21 -15.01 -55.90
CA GLU A 12 17.77 -16.15 -55.07
C GLU A 12 16.70 -15.65 -54.05
N ASP A 13 15.53 -16.28 -54.15
CA ASP A 13 14.53 -16.56 -53.10
C ASP A 13 13.78 -15.41 -52.38
N VAL A 14 12.60 -15.11 -52.94
CA VAL A 14 11.48 -14.50 -52.21
C VAL A 14 10.90 -15.56 -51.28
N ASP A 15 11.27 -15.50 -50.01
CA ASP A 15 10.65 -16.29 -48.93
C ASP A 15 9.27 -15.68 -48.60
N PRO A 16 8.16 -16.45 -48.68
CA PRO A 16 6.86 -16.02 -48.23
C PRO A 16 6.70 -16.29 -46.73
N GLU A 17 6.02 -15.38 -46.03
CA GLU A 17 5.57 -15.50 -44.62
C GLU A 17 6.60 -15.21 -43.51
N SER A 18 6.46 -14.03 -42.91
CA SER A 18 6.13 -13.99 -41.47
C SER A 18 5.32 -12.73 -41.18
N GLY A 19 4.05 -12.92 -40.80
CA GLY A 19 3.23 -11.85 -40.28
C GLY A 19 3.86 -11.32 -38.99
N GLN A 20 4.62 -10.23 -39.09
CA GLN A 20 5.01 -9.46 -37.93
C GLN A 20 3.72 -8.89 -37.31
N PRO A 21 3.51 -9.03 -35.99
CA PRO A 21 2.40 -8.38 -35.31
C PRO A 21 2.45 -6.89 -35.65
N LEU A 22 1.33 -6.35 -36.15
CA LEU A 22 1.20 -4.95 -36.50
C LEU A 22 1.55 -4.10 -35.28
N GLU A 23 2.64 -3.36 -35.36
CA GLU A 23 3.05 -2.39 -34.34
C GLU A 23 1.94 -1.35 -34.19
N LEU A 24 1.24 -1.36 -33.05
CA LEU A 24 0.25 -0.34 -32.74
C LEU A 24 0.94 0.81 -32.01
N GLY A 25 1.05 1.95 -32.68
CA GLY A 25 1.57 3.19 -32.12
C GLY A 25 0.51 4.27 -32.13
N GLY A 26 0.40 5.04 -31.05
CA GLY A 26 -0.52 6.17 -30.98
C GLY A 26 -0.34 7.02 -29.72
N VAL A 27 -0.95 8.19 -29.71
CA VAL A 27 -0.95 9.07 -28.55
C VAL A 27 -2.02 8.60 -27.56
N LEU A 28 -1.61 8.39 -26.31
CA LEU A 28 -2.51 8.21 -25.18
C LEU A 28 -2.17 9.25 -24.12
N SER A 29 -3.19 9.80 -23.46
CA SER A 29 -2.95 10.58 -22.27
C SER A 29 -2.63 9.61 -21.14
N LYS A 30 -1.37 9.60 -20.69
CA LYS A 30 -0.90 8.79 -19.58
C LYS A 30 -0.85 9.63 -18.32
N TRP A 31 -1.37 9.12 -17.21
CA TRP A 31 -1.11 9.72 -15.92
C TRP A 31 0.36 9.51 -15.57
N THR A 32 1.09 10.60 -15.40
CA THR A 32 2.52 10.53 -15.03
C THR A 32 2.72 10.73 -13.53
N ASN A 33 2.07 11.74 -12.94
CA ASN A 33 2.09 12.03 -11.50
C ASN A 33 1.04 13.14 -11.20
N TYR A 34 0.80 13.46 -9.92
CA TYR A 34 -0.10 14.57 -9.51
C TYR A 34 0.22 15.92 -10.12
N ILE A 35 1.49 16.08 -10.47
CA ILE A 35 2.10 17.35 -10.77
C ILE A 35 1.95 17.70 -12.26
N HIS A 36 2.11 16.72 -13.15
CA HIS A 36 1.86 16.86 -14.59
C HIS A 36 0.48 16.32 -14.98
N GLY A 37 -0.17 15.56 -14.10
CA GLY A 37 -1.45 14.94 -14.32
C GLY A 37 -1.42 13.98 -15.52
N TRP A 38 -2.47 14.09 -16.34
CA TRP A 38 -2.57 13.43 -17.63
C TRP A 38 -1.68 14.15 -18.65
N GLN A 39 -0.81 13.39 -19.30
CA GLN A 39 0.10 13.92 -20.30
C GLN A 39 0.07 13.05 -21.53
N ASP A 40 0.08 13.68 -22.70
CA ASP A 40 0.14 12.95 -23.96
C ASP A 40 1.50 12.26 -24.09
N ARG A 41 1.43 10.96 -24.34
CA ARG A 41 2.60 10.11 -24.54
C ARG A 41 2.38 9.28 -25.78
N TRP A 42 3.44 9.16 -26.57
CA TRP A 42 3.44 8.22 -27.68
C TRP A 42 3.63 6.83 -27.11
N VAL A 43 2.59 6.01 -27.17
CA VAL A 43 2.58 4.63 -26.68
C VAL A 43 2.72 3.69 -27.86
N VAL A 44 3.58 2.68 -27.70
CA VAL A 44 3.86 1.67 -28.72
C VAL A 44 3.67 0.30 -28.09
N LEU A 45 2.80 -0.50 -28.71
CA LEU A 45 2.63 -1.91 -28.43
C LEU A 45 3.39 -2.72 -29.49
N LYS A 46 4.43 -3.44 -29.05
CA LYS A 46 5.26 -4.27 -29.93
C LYS A 46 5.85 -5.45 -29.18
N ASN A 47 5.85 -6.63 -29.78
CA ASN A 47 6.52 -7.83 -29.25
C ASN A 47 6.19 -8.09 -27.77
N ASN A 48 4.90 -8.14 -27.43
CA ASN A 48 4.40 -8.37 -26.06
C ASN A 48 4.87 -7.33 -25.02
N THR A 49 5.30 -6.17 -25.49
CA THR A 49 5.82 -5.07 -24.67
C THR A 49 5.05 -3.80 -24.97
N LEU A 50 4.53 -3.15 -23.93
CA LEU A 50 3.92 -1.83 -24.01
C LEU A 50 4.95 -0.80 -23.55
N SER A 51 5.41 0.05 -24.46
CA SER A 51 6.41 1.09 -24.18
C SER A 51 5.84 2.46 -24.41
N TYR A 52 6.31 3.48 -23.70
CA TYR A 52 5.93 4.87 -23.97
C TYR A 52 7.12 5.82 -24.08
N TYR A 53 6.90 6.87 -24.86
CA TYR A 53 7.86 7.91 -25.20
C TYR A 53 7.22 9.27 -24.95
N LYS A 54 8.05 10.32 -24.84
CA LYS A 54 7.56 11.68 -24.64
C LYS A 54 6.82 12.22 -25.88
N SER A 55 7.30 11.88 -27.07
CA SER A 55 6.65 12.13 -28.36
C SER A 55 7.09 11.06 -29.36
N GLU A 56 6.44 11.02 -30.53
CA GLU A 56 6.82 10.12 -31.63
C GLU A 56 8.25 10.39 -32.14
N ASP A 57 8.63 11.66 -32.26
CA ASP A 57 9.96 12.09 -32.73
C ASP A 57 11.09 11.73 -31.74
N GLU A 58 10.78 11.52 -30.47
CA GLU A 58 11.77 11.18 -29.43
C GLU A 58 12.04 9.66 -29.32
N ARG A 59 11.56 8.83 -30.25
CA ARG A 59 11.81 7.37 -30.26
C ARG A 59 13.30 7.00 -30.28
N GLU A 60 14.13 7.84 -30.90
CA GLU A 60 15.58 7.63 -31.02
C GLU A 60 16.35 7.83 -29.70
N TYR A 61 15.77 8.51 -28.71
CA TYR A 61 16.40 8.79 -27.43
C TYR A 61 16.10 7.73 -26.34
N GLY A 62 15.36 6.67 -26.69
CA GLY A 62 15.01 5.57 -25.79
C GLY A 62 13.64 5.74 -25.11
N CYS A 63 13.05 4.62 -24.70
CA CYS A 63 11.73 4.61 -24.04
C CYS A 63 11.80 5.14 -22.60
N ARG A 64 10.76 5.86 -22.18
CA ARG A 64 10.63 6.38 -20.81
C ARG A 64 10.11 5.32 -19.82
N GLY A 65 9.42 4.32 -20.34
CA GLY A 65 9.00 3.16 -19.58
C GLY A 65 8.51 2.06 -20.50
N SER A 66 8.59 0.83 -20.01
CA SER A 66 8.27 -0.38 -20.75
C SER A 66 7.67 -1.41 -19.79
N LEU A 67 6.56 -2.03 -20.19
CA LEU A 67 5.87 -3.09 -19.46
C LEU A 67 5.79 -4.35 -20.31
N CYS A 68 6.19 -5.48 -19.73
CA CYS A 68 5.97 -6.80 -20.32
C CYS A 68 4.53 -7.26 -20.05
N LEU A 69 3.80 -7.60 -21.11
CA LEU A 69 2.37 -7.91 -21.03
C LEU A 69 2.05 -9.34 -20.56
N SER A 70 3.04 -10.22 -20.41
CA SER A 70 2.84 -11.63 -20.03
C SER A 70 2.03 -11.85 -18.75
N LYS A 71 2.02 -10.87 -17.83
CA LYS A 71 1.23 -10.90 -16.58
C LYS A 71 0.39 -9.63 -16.40
N ALA A 72 0.12 -8.90 -17.47
CA ALA A 72 -0.64 -7.66 -17.38
C ALA A 72 -2.13 -7.92 -17.09
N VAL A 73 -2.67 -7.17 -16.14
CA VAL A 73 -4.11 -7.07 -15.86
C VAL A 73 -4.60 -5.73 -16.38
N ILE A 74 -5.52 -5.77 -17.33
CA ILE A 74 -6.12 -4.59 -17.96
C ILE A 74 -7.50 -4.38 -17.32
N THR A 75 -7.72 -3.20 -16.74
CA THR A 75 -8.97 -2.86 -16.04
C THR A 75 -9.60 -1.62 -16.68
N PRO A 76 -10.74 -1.75 -17.38
CA PRO A 76 -11.51 -0.59 -17.85
C PRO A 76 -12.06 0.20 -16.66
N HIS A 77 -12.07 1.54 -16.75
CA HIS A 77 -12.63 2.38 -15.69
C HIS A 77 -14.17 2.37 -15.72
N GLU A 78 -14.82 2.22 -14.55
CA GLU A 78 -16.29 2.04 -14.46
C GLU A 78 -17.10 3.27 -14.88
N PHE A 79 -16.55 4.49 -14.71
CA PHE A 79 -17.26 5.76 -14.94
C PHE A 79 -16.66 6.63 -16.04
N ASP A 80 -15.44 6.31 -16.48
CA ASP A 80 -14.73 7.09 -17.49
C ASP A 80 -14.60 6.22 -18.74
N GLU A 81 -15.46 6.51 -19.73
CA GLU A 81 -15.57 5.75 -20.96
C GLU A 81 -14.33 5.82 -21.85
N CYS A 82 -13.35 6.68 -21.53
CA CYS A 82 -12.10 6.81 -22.28
C CYS A 82 -10.89 6.24 -21.51
N ARG A 83 -11.03 5.86 -20.23
CA ARG A 83 -9.92 5.42 -19.38
C ARG A 83 -9.84 3.90 -19.21
N PHE A 84 -8.61 3.41 -19.15
CA PHE A 84 -8.26 2.04 -18.80
C PHE A 84 -6.89 2.00 -18.09
N ASP A 85 -6.72 1.01 -17.22
CA ASP A 85 -5.53 0.88 -16.38
C ASP A 85 -4.81 -0.44 -16.72
N VAL A 86 -3.49 -0.39 -16.91
CA VAL A 86 -2.65 -1.56 -17.19
C VAL A 86 -1.73 -1.81 -15.99
N SER A 87 -1.84 -2.97 -15.37
CA SER A 87 -1.09 -3.31 -14.16
C SER A 87 -0.24 -4.57 -14.34
N VAL A 88 1.02 -4.52 -13.92
CA VAL A 88 1.97 -5.65 -13.94
C VAL A 88 2.73 -5.66 -12.61
N ASN A 89 2.50 -6.69 -11.79
CA ASN A 89 3.02 -6.77 -10.42
C ASN A 89 2.65 -5.48 -9.62
N ASP A 90 3.66 -4.72 -9.17
CA ASP A 90 3.48 -3.48 -8.40
C ASP A 90 3.46 -2.21 -9.29
N SER A 91 3.55 -2.35 -10.63
CA SER A 91 3.53 -1.21 -11.56
C SER A 91 2.14 -1.04 -12.19
N VAL A 92 1.56 0.15 -12.07
CA VAL A 92 0.25 0.48 -12.66
C VAL A 92 0.38 1.71 -13.56
N TRP A 93 -0.08 1.59 -14.80
CA TRP A 93 -0.19 2.69 -15.75
C TRP A 93 -1.66 3.05 -15.95
N TYR A 94 -2.00 4.30 -15.65
CA TYR A 94 -3.32 4.85 -15.94
C TYR A 94 -3.28 5.53 -17.31
N LEU A 95 -4.14 5.09 -18.23
CA LEU A 95 -4.16 5.52 -19.63
C LEU A 95 -5.56 5.99 -20.03
N ARG A 96 -5.62 7.02 -20.88
CA ARG A 96 -6.85 7.56 -21.44
C ARG A 96 -6.69 7.70 -22.95
N ALA A 97 -7.65 7.14 -23.68
CA ALA A 97 -7.75 7.30 -25.13
C ALA A 97 -8.54 8.57 -25.49
N GLU A 98 -8.53 8.94 -26.77
CA GLU A 98 -9.27 10.10 -27.28
C GLU A 98 -10.79 9.91 -27.18
N ASP A 99 -11.26 8.69 -27.43
CA ASP A 99 -12.67 8.32 -27.37
C ASP A 99 -12.86 6.85 -26.92
N PRO A 100 -14.11 6.42 -26.64
CA PRO A 100 -14.40 5.07 -26.19
C PRO A 100 -14.07 3.97 -27.22
N GLU A 101 -14.10 4.27 -28.52
CA GLU A 101 -13.80 3.32 -29.59
C GLU A 101 -12.29 3.05 -29.63
N HIS A 102 -11.47 4.11 -29.58
CA HIS A 102 -10.02 4.00 -29.44
C HIS A 102 -9.62 3.31 -28.14
N ARG A 103 -10.32 3.56 -27.03
CA ARG A 103 -10.11 2.81 -25.77
C ARG A 103 -10.28 1.31 -26.00
N LEU A 104 -11.38 0.90 -26.65
CA LEU A 104 -11.64 -0.52 -26.93
C LEU A 104 -10.58 -1.11 -27.85
N GLN A 105 -10.19 -0.39 -28.91
CA GLN A 105 -9.13 -0.81 -29.82
C GLN A 105 -7.80 -1.07 -29.09
N TRP A 106 -7.42 -0.18 -28.17
CA TRP A 106 -6.22 -0.36 -27.35
C TRP A 106 -6.32 -1.56 -26.42
N ILE A 107 -7.44 -1.73 -25.71
CA ILE A 107 -7.66 -2.87 -24.80
C ILE A 107 -7.61 -4.19 -25.58
N GLU A 108 -8.34 -4.30 -26.70
CA GLU A 108 -8.37 -5.50 -27.54
C GLU A 108 -6.99 -5.84 -28.09
N SER A 109 -6.26 -4.84 -28.58
CA SER A 109 -4.90 -5.03 -29.12
C SER A 109 -3.93 -5.51 -28.04
N ILE A 110 -4.00 -4.95 -26.83
CA ILE A 110 -3.16 -5.34 -25.69
C ILE A 110 -3.48 -6.77 -25.24
N GLU A 111 -4.76 -7.13 -25.13
CA GLU A 111 -5.17 -8.49 -24.75
C GLU A 111 -4.83 -9.53 -25.84
N LEU A 112 -4.91 -9.17 -27.13
CA LEU A 112 -4.47 -10.03 -28.23
C LEU A 112 -2.97 -10.34 -28.14
N HIS A 113 -2.13 -9.31 -27.97
CA HIS A 113 -0.68 -9.48 -27.85
C HIS A 113 -0.28 -10.26 -26.59
N LYS A 114 -1.04 -10.11 -25.50
CA LYS A 114 -0.88 -10.90 -24.27
C LYS A 114 -1.23 -12.38 -24.51
N ALA A 115 -2.31 -12.69 -25.23
CA ALA A 115 -2.75 -14.05 -25.52
C ALA A 115 -1.80 -14.80 -26.48
N GLU A 116 -1.26 -14.11 -27.48
CA GLU A 116 -0.30 -14.68 -28.45
C GLU A 116 1.02 -15.13 -27.77
N SER A 117 1.42 -14.47 -26.68
CA SER A 117 2.63 -14.83 -25.92
C SER A 117 2.52 -16.14 -25.12
N GLY A 118 1.31 -16.68 -24.92
CA GLY A 118 1.09 -17.93 -24.20
C GLY A 118 1.44 -19.19 -24.99
N TYR A 119 1.74 -19.06 -26.29
CA TYR A 119 1.97 -20.16 -27.22
C TYR A 119 3.28 -19.99 -28.01
N GLY A 120 4.40 -19.65 -27.36
CA GLY A 120 5.68 -19.60 -28.07
C GLY A 120 6.91 -19.29 -27.24
N SER A 121 7.83 -20.26 -27.19
CA SER A 121 9.24 -20.14 -26.80
C SER A 121 9.61 -20.10 -25.30
N GLU A 122 9.42 -21.24 -24.61
CA GLU A 122 10.20 -21.58 -23.39
C GLU A 122 11.61 -22.15 -23.70
N THR A 123 12.19 -21.93 -24.89
CA THR A 123 13.49 -22.56 -25.25
C THR A 123 14.48 -21.59 -25.87
N SER A 124 14.93 -20.60 -25.10
CA SER A 124 16.33 -20.13 -25.16
C SER A 124 16.58 -19.04 -24.11
N LEU A 125 17.30 -19.43 -23.06
CA LEU A 125 18.46 -18.73 -22.50
C LEU A 125 18.81 -19.37 -21.15
N ARG A 126 19.27 -20.63 -21.21
CA ARG A 126 20.24 -21.12 -20.22
C ARG A 126 21.62 -20.71 -20.73
N ARG A 127 22.29 -19.79 -20.06
CA ARG A 127 23.76 -19.76 -19.90
C ARG A 127 24.22 -18.63 -18.97
N HIS A 128 24.90 -19.05 -17.89
CA HIS A 128 25.74 -18.31 -16.92
C HIS A 128 25.04 -17.21 -16.11
N GLY A 129 24.99 -17.19 -14.77
CA GLY A 129 25.92 -17.61 -13.71
C GLY A 129 25.93 -16.40 -12.75
N SER A 130 25.49 -16.46 -11.49
CA SER A 130 26.11 -17.16 -10.38
C SER A 130 25.15 -17.23 -9.19
N MET A 131 25.01 -18.42 -8.60
CA MET A 131 24.45 -18.62 -7.27
C MET A 131 25.59 -18.59 -6.25
N LEU A 132 25.44 -17.82 -5.17
CA LEU A 132 26.06 -18.12 -3.88
C LEU A 132 25.04 -17.85 -2.77
N SER A 133 24.72 -18.93 -2.07
CA SER A 133 23.83 -19.05 -0.92
C SER A 133 24.39 -18.36 0.33
N LEU A 134 23.49 -17.84 1.17
CA LEU A 134 23.64 -17.93 2.63
C LEU A 134 22.32 -18.41 3.24
N THR A 135 22.36 -19.67 3.66
CA THR A 135 21.43 -20.30 4.59
C THR A 135 21.47 -19.58 5.94
N SER A 136 20.30 -19.27 6.50
CA SER A 136 20.12 -19.11 7.94
C SER A 136 18.87 -19.85 8.35
N ALA A 137 19.10 -20.99 9.00
CA ALA A 137 18.09 -21.81 9.61
C ALA A 137 17.60 -21.20 10.93
N ALA A 138 16.42 -21.68 11.35
CA ALA A 138 15.80 -21.59 12.68
C ALA A 138 14.87 -20.39 12.94
N SER A 139 13.57 -20.61 12.71
CA SER A 139 12.59 -20.53 13.81
C SER A 139 11.46 -21.51 13.53
N ALA A 140 11.56 -22.68 14.15
CA ALA A 140 10.54 -23.70 14.16
C ALA A 140 9.34 -23.24 14.98
N LEU A 141 8.18 -23.12 14.36
CA LEU A 141 6.90 -23.22 15.05
C LEU A 141 5.86 -23.87 14.12
N SER A 142 5.83 -25.20 14.12
CA SER A 142 4.69 -26.00 13.68
C SER A 142 4.73 -27.35 14.40
N SER A 143 4.54 -27.28 15.71
CA SER A 143 4.16 -28.41 16.53
C SER A 143 2.64 -28.54 16.50
N THR A 144 2.10 -29.20 15.47
CA THR A 144 0.76 -29.79 15.59
C THR A 144 0.56 -30.94 14.60
N SER A 145 0.20 -32.10 15.17
CA SER A 145 -0.49 -33.22 14.52
C SER A 145 0.33 -34.43 14.03
N THR A 146 1.25 -34.92 14.85
CA THR A 146 1.60 -36.37 14.84
C THR A 146 0.78 -37.12 15.89
N SER A 147 -0.52 -37.30 15.65
CA SER A 147 -1.36 -38.17 16.51
C SER A 147 -2.28 -39.13 15.74
N SER A 148 -2.24 -39.14 14.40
CA SER A 148 -3.06 -40.04 13.58
C SER A 148 -2.50 -41.48 13.50
N PHE A 149 -1.19 -41.66 13.69
CA PHE A 149 -0.53 -42.96 13.47
C PHE A 149 -0.82 -44.03 14.53
N LYS A 150 -1.32 -43.67 15.72
CA LYS A 150 -1.66 -44.67 16.76
C LYS A 150 -3.07 -45.27 16.62
N LYS A 151 -3.99 -44.64 15.86
CA LYS A 151 -5.38 -45.14 15.68
C LYS A 151 -5.52 -46.14 14.54
N GLY A 152 -4.62 -46.15 13.56
CA GLY A 152 -4.63 -47.12 12.45
C GLY A 152 -4.25 -48.54 12.88
N HIS A 153 -3.52 -48.68 13.98
CA HIS A 153 -3.07 -49.98 14.50
C HIS A 153 -4.23 -50.91 14.88
N ARG A 154 -5.29 -50.39 15.53
CA ARG A 154 -6.41 -51.22 16.03
C ARG A 154 -7.26 -51.85 14.92
N LEU A 155 -7.53 -51.11 13.83
CA LEU A 155 -8.26 -51.65 12.68
C LEU A 155 -7.38 -52.64 11.90
N ARG A 156 -6.09 -52.35 11.75
CA ARG A 156 -5.13 -53.23 11.09
C ARG A 156 -4.96 -54.55 11.84
N GLU A 157 -4.93 -54.53 13.17
CA GLU A 157 -4.94 -55.73 14.02
C GLU A 157 -6.20 -56.56 13.80
N LYS A 158 -7.38 -55.92 13.76
CA LYS A 158 -8.65 -56.63 13.54
C LYS A 158 -8.80 -57.19 12.12
N LEU A 159 -8.27 -56.51 11.11
CA LEU A 159 -8.21 -57.03 9.74
C LEU A 159 -7.29 -58.25 9.65
N ALA A 160 -6.13 -58.22 10.33
CA ALA A 160 -5.24 -59.37 10.40
C ALA A 160 -5.88 -60.57 11.12
N GLU A 161 -6.61 -60.35 12.22
CA GLU A 161 -7.41 -61.41 12.87
C GLU A 161 -8.45 -62.01 11.90
N MET A 162 -9.11 -61.17 11.10
CA MET A 162 -10.09 -61.61 10.11
C MET A 162 -9.46 -62.44 8.97
N GLU A 163 -8.27 -62.06 8.52
CA GLU A 163 -7.48 -62.84 7.56
C GLU A 163 -7.13 -64.22 8.12
N THR A 164 -6.73 -64.30 9.40
CA THR A 164 -6.46 -65.60 10.03
C THR A 164 -7.72 -66.47 10.14
N PHE A 165 -8.88 -65.89 10.45
CA PHE A 165 -10.14 -66.64 10.48
C PHE A 165 -10.60 -67.08 9.09
N ARG A 166 -10.36 -66.26 8.05
CA ARG A 166 -10.61 -66.63 6.65
C ARG A 166 -9.78 -67.85 6.26
N ASP A 167 -8.49 -67.86 6.59
CA ASP A 167 -7.60 -68.98 6.26
C ASP A 167 -8.00 -70.27 6.97
N ILE A 168 -8.48 -70.17 8.21
CA ILE A 168 -9.04 -71.31 8.96
C ILE A 168 -10.33 -71.79 8.27
N LEU A 169 -11.24 -70.89 7.92
CA LEU A 169 -12.48 -71.23 7.22
C LEU A 169 -12.24 -71.90 5.87
N CYS A 170 -11.32 -71.39 5.05
CA CYS A 170 -11.00 -72.02 3.75
C CYS A 170 -10.54 -73.46 3.94
N ARG A 171 -9.65 -73.72 4.91
CA ARG A 171 -9.21 -75.10 5.22
C ARG A 171 -10.35 -75.98 5.72
N GLN A 172 -11.26 -75.42 6.53
CA GLN A 172 -12.44 -76.13 7.04
C GLN A 172 -13.43 -76.47 5.93
N VAL A 173 -13.69 -75.52 5.03
CA VAL A 173 -14.54 -75.72 3.84
C VAL A 173 -13.93 -76.79 2.94
N ASP A 174 -12.63 -76.75 2.66
CA ASP A 174 -11.95 -77.78 1.86
C ASP A 174 -12.04 -79.16 2.51
N THR A 175 -11.98 -79.23 3.84
CA THR A 175 -12.08 -80.48 4.61
C THR A 175 -13.51 -81.03 4.60
N LEU A 176 -14.50 -80.16 4.78
CA LEU A 176 -15.92 -80.51 4.68
C LEU A 176 -16.30 -80.91 3.25
N GLN A 177 -15.82 -80.19 2.24
CA GLN A 177 -16.04 -80.49 0.83
C GLN A 177 -15.49 -81.89 0.49
N LYS A 178 -14.25 -82.19 0.89
CA LYS A 178 -13.66 -83.54 0.71
C LYS A 178 -14.48 -84.63 1.39
N TYR A 179 -15.06 -84.34 2.57
CA TYR A 179 -15.95 -85.27 3.25
C TYR A 179 -17.25 -85.50 2.44
N PHE A 180 -17.91 -84.44 1.99
CA PHE A 180 -19.14 -84.54 1.19
C PHE A 180 -18.91 -85.21 -0.18
N ASP A 181 -17.80 -84.89 -0.86
CA ASP A 181 -17.42 -85.53 -2.11
C ASP A 181 -17.17 -87.04 -1.90
N SER A 182 -16.51 -87.41 -0.79
CA SER A 182 -16.30 -88.82 -0.43
C SER A 182 -17.61 -89.55 -0.10
N CYS A 183 -18.57 -88.87 0.51
CA CYS A 183 -19.92 -89.42 0.75
C CYS A 183 -20.72 -89.54 -0.55
N ALA A 184 -20.64 -88.56 -1.45
CA ALA A 184 -21.31 -88.59 -2.75
C ALA A 184 -20.76 -89.71 -3.67
N ASP A 185 -19.44 -89.93 -3.65
CA ASP A 185 -18.79 -91.03 -4.35
C ASP A 185 -19.17 -92.40 -3.78
N ALA A 186 -19.39 -92.50 -2.47
CA ALA A 186 -19.85 -93.73 -1.82
C ALA A 186 -21.29 -94.08 -2.19
N VAL A 187 -22.19 -93.10 -2.32
CA VAL A 187 -23.58 -93.30 -2.76
C VAL A 187 -23.63 -93.64 -4.26
N SER A 188 -22.80 -92.98 -5.08
CA SER A 188 -22.74 -93.24 -6.53
C SER A 188 -22.18 -94.63 -6.88
N LYS A 189 -21.34 -95.22 -6.01
CA LYS A 189 -20.85 -96.60 -6.17
C LYS A 189 -21.84 -97.68 -5.72
N ASP A 190 -22.77 -97.37 -4.81
CA ASP A 190 -23.81 -98.32 -4.37
C ASP A 190 -24.91 -98.51 -5.43
N GLU A 191 -25.20 -97.48 -6.24
CA GLU A 191 -26.10 -97.60 -7.40
C GLU A 191 -25.51 -98.50 -8.51
N PHE A 192 -24.19 -98.47 -8.74
CA PHE A 192 -23.52 -99.28 -9.76
C PHE A 192 -23.32 -100.76 -9.39
N GLN A 193 -23.61 -101.18 -8.15
CA GLN A 193 -23.51 -102.59 -7.73
C GLN A 193 -24.84 -103.33 -7.68
N ARG A 194 -26.00 -102.65 -7.73
CA ARG A 194 -27.30 -103.33 -7.84
C ARG A 194 -27.69 -103.71 -9.27
N ASP A 195 -26.99 -103.17 -10.27
CA ASP A 195 -27.32 -103.32 -11.69
C ASP A 195 -26.56 -104.47 -12.41
N ARG A 196 -26.11 -105.49 -11.65
CA ARG A 196 -25.54 -106.74 -12.20
C ARG A 196 -26.10 -107.98 -11.51
N VAL A 197 -27.36 -108.30 -11.78
CA VAL A 197 -27.84 -109.69 -11.89
C VAL A 197 -28.93 -109.68 -12.96
N GLU A 198 -28.66 -110.34 -14.10
CA GLU A 198 -29.67 -110.66 -15.11
C GLU A 198 -30.60 -111.78 -14.62
N ASP A 199 -31.80 -111.73 -15.19
CA ASP A 199 -33.06 -112.47 -14.95
C ASP A 199 -33.02 -114.01 -15.05
N ASP A 200 -33.96 -114.63 -14.33
CA ASP A 200 -34.94 -115.67 -14.72
C ASP A 200 -35.61 -116.13 -13.40
N ASP A 201 -36.92 -116.25 -13.19
CA ASP A 201 -38.13 -116.31 -14.03
C ASP A 201 -39.37 -116.04 -13.11
N ASP A 202 -40.49 -115.71 -13.75
CA ASP A 202 -41.90 -116.00 -13.35
C ASP A 202 -42.53 -115.35 -12.09
N ASP A 203 -43.44 -114.38 -12.31
CA ASP A 203 -44.91 -114.59 -12.34
C ASP A 203 -45.71 -113.34 -11.90
N PHE A 204 -46.80 -113.08 -12.62
CA PHE A 204 -47.79 -112.00 -12.52
C PHE A 204 -48.81 -112.32 -11.37
N PRO A 205 -49.85 -111.51 -10.99
CA PRO A 205 -50.08 -110.06 -11.04
C PRO A 205 -50.78 -109.43 -9.79
N THR A 206 -51.08 -108.13 -9.92
CA THR A 206 -52.34 -107.42 -9.50
C THR A 206 -52.58 -106.99 -8.05
N SER A 207 -52.73 -105.68 -7.84
CA SER A 207 -53.98 -104.96 -7.48
C SER A 207 -53.65 -103.64 -6.75
N ALA A 208 -54.13 -102.50 -7.28
CA ALA A 208 -55.25 -101.71 -6.75
C ALA A 208 -54.89 -100.77 -5.56
N ARG A 209 -54.94 -99.45 -5.84
CA ARG A 209 -55.46 -98.28 -5.09
C ARG A 209 -55.79 -98.41 -3.57
N PRO A 210 -56.04 -97.29 -2.85
CA PRO A 210 -55.37 -95.98 -2.74
C PRO A 210 -55.15 -95.58 -1.24
N ASP A 211 -54.69 -94.35 -1.00
CA ASP A 211 -54.85 -93.49 0.20
C ASP A 211 -55.30 -94.09 1.54
N SER A 212 -54.49 -93.88 2.59
CA SER A 212 -54.94 -93.21 3.84
C SER A 212 -53.82 -93.22 4.90
N GLU A 213 -53.69 -92.06 5.54
CA GLU A 213 -52.93 -91.76 6.75
C GLU A 213 -53.16 -92.78 7.89
N TYR A 214 -52.13 -93.00 8.72
CA TYR A 214 -52.14 -92.68 10.16
C TYR A 214 -50.78 -93.01 10.79
N ASN A 215 -50.16 -92.00 11.40
CA ASN A 215 -49.02 -92.13 12.31
C ASN A 215 -49.40 -92.96 13.55
N HIS A 216 -48.52 -93.86 14.02
CA HIS A 216 -48.12 -93.93 15.43
C HIS A 216 -46.78 -94.64 15.66
N ASN A 217 -46.11 -94.14 16.68
CA ASN A 217 -44.73 -94.36 17.09
C ASN A 217 -44.45 -95.72 17.75
N ASN A 218 -43.16 -96.08 17.70
CA ASN A 218 -42.36 -96.87 18.66
C ASN A 218 -42.43 -98.42 18.70
N ASN A 219 -41.38 -99.00 18.11
CA ASN A 219 -40.30 -99.77 18.76
C ASN A 219 -40.60 -101.14 19.42
N GLY A 220 -39.92 -102.19 18.93
CA GLY A 220 -39.55 -103.37 19.70
C GLY A 220 -39.29 -104.66 18.91
N SER A 221 -37.99 -104.95 18.66
CA SER A 221 -37.32 -106.28 18.77
C SER A 221 -37.83 -107.46 17.90
N LYS A 222 -37.03 -108.26 17.17
CA LYS A 222 -35.63 -108.71 17.32
C LYS A 222 -35.17 -109.46 16.04
N GLU A 223 -33.88 -109.33 15.74
CA GLU A 223 -32.97 -110.30 15.08
C GLU A 223 -33.25 -110.78 13.64
N LYS A 224 -32.44 -110.27 12.69
CA LYS A 224 -31.49 -111.10 11.93
C LYS A 224 -30.23 -110.30 11.58
N LEU A 225 -29.11 -110.88 11.99
CA LEU A 225 -27.72 -110.58 11.68
C LEU A 225 -27.48 -110.04 10.25
N PHE A 226 -26.89 -108.85 10.16
CA PHE A 226 -25.77 -108.59 9.24
C PHE A 226 -24.71 -107.79 10.01
N SER A 227 -23.47 -108.26 9.91
CA SER A 227 -22.28 -107.75 10.61
C SER A 227 -22.01 -106.27 10.34
N PRO A 228 -21.35 -105.55 11.26
CA PRO A 228 -21.02 -104.16 11.06
C PRO A 228 -19.94 -104.08 9.99
N ALA A 229 -20.31 -103.64 8.79
CA ALA A 229 -19.33 -103.04 7.89
C ALA A 229 -18.91 -101.72 8.55
N SER A 230 -17.94 -101.80 9.46
CA SER A 230 -17.10 -100.66 9.77
C SER A 230 -16.57 -100.14 8.43
N PRO A 231 -16.82 -98.87 8.05
CA PRO A 231 -16.00 -98.26 7.01
C PRO A 231 -14.64 -98.02 7.66
N LYS A 232 -13.83 -99.07 7.74
CA LYS A 232 -12.40 -98.92 7.92
C LYS A 232 -11.90 -98.25 6.64
N GLY A 233 -11.57 -96.97 6.78
CA GLY A 233 -10.77 -96.24 5.80
C GLY A 233 -11.56 -95.32 4.89
N ILE A 234 -12.33 -94.39 5.46
CA ILE A 234 -12.48 -93.07 4.84
C ILE A 234 -11.91 -92.09 5.85
N ASN A 235 -10.77 -91.50 5.46
CA ASN A 235 -9.90 -90.53 6.14
C ASN A 235 -10.44 -89.97 7.48
N GLY A 236 -9.62 -90.04 8.54
CA GLY A 236 -9.93 -89.62 9.91
C GLY A 236 -10.30 -88.14 10.09
N ILE A 237 -11.45 -87.75 9.55
CA ILE A 237 -12.01 -86.40 9.58
C ILE A 237 -13.14 -86.41 10.62
N ASP A 238 -12.93 -85.73 11.76
CA ASP A 238 -13.97 -85.51 12.77
C ASP A 238 -14.94 -84.42 12.31
N PHE A 239 -15.93 -84.82 11.50
CA PHE A 239 -16.94 -83.90 10.94
C PHE A 239 -17.66 -83.07 12.01
N LYS A 240 -17.91 -83.64 13.19
CA LYS A 240 -18.60 -82.95 14.28
C LYS A 240 -17.69 -81.88 14.89
N GLY A 241 -16.42 -82.20 15.10
CA GLY A 241 -15.39 -81.24 15.52
C GLY A 241 -15.20 -80.11 14.50
N GLU A 242 -15.15 -80.42 13.21
CA GLU A 242 -15.01 -79.44 12.14
C GLU A 242 -16.23 -78.52 12.00
N ALA A 243 -17.45 -79.05 12.10
CA ALA A 243 -18.67 -78.24 12.06
C ALA A 243 -18.80 -77.28 13.26
N ILE A 244 -18.41 -77.73 14.47
CA ILE A 244 -18.39 -76.88 15.67
C ILE A 244 -17.35 -75.77 15.51
N THR A 245 -16.16 -76.11 15.01
CA THR A 245 -15.07 -75.14 14.82
C THR A 245 -15.42 -74.16 13.70
N PHE A 246 -16.03 -74.61 12.59
CA PHE A 246 -16.57 -73.76 11.52
C PHE A 246 -17.59 -72.74 12.04
N LYS A 247 -18.53 -73.19 12.89
CA LYS A 247 -19.52 -72.32 13.53
C LYS A 247 -18.85 -71.29 14.45
N ALA A 248 -17.85 -71.71 15.22
CA ALA A 248 -17.09 -70.81 16.10
C ALA A 248 -16.27 -69.77 15.31
N THR A 249 -15.57 -70.20 14.24
CA THR A 249 -14.77 -69.31 13.38
C THR A 249 -15.66 -68.29 12.66
N THR A 250 -16.81 -68.73 12.14
CA THR A 250 -17.78 -67.83 11.46
C THR A 250 -18.37 -66.81 12.43
N ALA A 251 -18.70 -67.22 13.66
CA ALA A 251 -19.14 -66.30 14.70
C ALA A 251 -18.04 -65.31 15.12
N GLY A 252 -16.78 -65.75 15.16
CA GLY A 252 -15.61 -64.90 15.40
C GLY A 252 -15.45 -63.81 14.33
N ILE A 253 -15.59 -64.17 13.04
CA ILE A 253 -15.55 -63.21 11.93
C ILE A 253 -16.67 -62.18 12.03
N LEU A 254 -17.91 -62.61 12.30
CA LEU A 254 -19.05 -61.70 12.42
C LEU A 254 -18.85 -60.70 13.57
N SER A 255 -18.28 -61.15 14.69
CA SER A 255 -17.95 -60.29 15.83
C SER A 255 -16.84 -59.29 15.48
N THR A 256 -15.77 -59.73 14.82
CA THR A 256 -14.68 -58.87 14.38
C THR A 256 -15.14 -57.84 13.35
N LEU A 257 -15.99 -58.23 12.38
CA LEU A 257 -16.60 -57.32 11.42
C LEU A 257 -17.46 -56.25 12.09
N SER A 258 -18.30 -56.65 13.05
CA SER A 258 -19.13 -55.71 13.83
C SER A 258 -18.26 -54.69 14.58
N HIS A 259 -17.15 -55.13 15.16
CA HIS A 259 -16.22 -54.24 15.84
C HIS A 259 -15.47 -53.30 14.87
N CYS A 260 -15.10 -53.78 13.68
CA CYS A 260 -14.52 -52.94 12.63
C CYS A 260 -15.48 -51.84 12.18
N ILE A 261 -16.77 -52.16 12.01
CA ILE A 261 -17.82 -51.20 11.67
C ILE A 261 -17.92 -50.13 12.76
N GLU A 262 -17.99 -50.51 14.04
CA GLU A 262 -18.03 -49.54 15.14
C GLU A 262 -16.81 -48.62 15.19
N LEU A 263 -15.61 -49.16 14.92
CA LEU A 263 -14.38 -48.36 14.87
C LEU A 263 -14.39 -47.37 13.69
N MET A 264 -14.95 -47.76 12.54
CA MET A 264 -15.14 -46.89 11.39
C MET A 264 -16.17 -45.79 11.69
N THR A 265 -17.33 -46.12 12.25
CA THR A 265 -18.35 -45.13 12.64
C THR A 265 -17.81 -44.13 13.66
N LYS A 266 -17.09 -44.57 14.69
CA LYS A 266 -16.44 -43.66 15.66
C LYS A 266 -15.39 -42.75 15.01
N ARG A 267 -14.70 -43.25 13.98
CA ARG A 267 -13.73 -42.44 13.22
C ARG A 267 -14.44 -41.41 12.37
N GLU A 268 -15.51 -41.79 11.68
CA GLU A 268 -16.37 -40.92 10.88
C GLU A 268 -16.96 -39.79 11.73
N ASP A 269 -17.58 -40.10 12.87
CA ASP A 269 -18.09 -39.10 13.82
C ASP A 269 -17.01 -38.12 14.29
N SER A 270 -15.80 -38.62 14.51
CA SER A 270 -14.67 -37.78 14.93
C SER A 270 -14.18 -36.87 13.80
N TRP A 271 -14.28 -37.31 12.54
CA TRP A 271 -13.93 -36.48 11.38
C TRP A 271 -15.03 -35.46 11.09
N GLN A 272 -16.30 -35.85 11.21
CA GLN A 272 -17.45 -34.97 11.08
C GLN A 272 -17.35 -33.81 12.08
N LYS A 273 -17.12 -34.10 13.37
CA LYS A 273 -16.93 -33.05 14.39
C LYS A 273 -15.74 -32.12 14.14
N ARG A 274 -14.69 -32.60 13.45
CA ARG A 274 -13.54 -31.77 13.07
C ARG A 274 -13.88 -30.89 11.87
N LEU A 275 -14.57 -31.45 10.88
CA LEU A 275 -15.05 -30.72 9.72
C LEU A 275 -16.01 -29.60 10.14
N ASP A 276 -16.96 -29.88 11.02
CA ASP A 276 -17.91 -28.89 11.54
C ASP A 276 -17.19 -27.74 12.26
N LYS A 277 -16.17 -28.05 13.07
CA LYS A 277 -15.34 -27.02 13.72
C LYS A 277 -14.56 -26.18 12.72
N GLU A 278 -14.07 -26.77 11.64
CA GLU A 278 -13.30 -26.06 10.63
C GLU A 278 -14.20 -25.20 9.74
N LEU A 279 -15.40 -25.69 9.40
CA LEU A 279 -16.45 -24.90 8.74
C LEU A 279 -16.88 -23.69 9.59
N GLU A 280 -17.05 -23.87 10.89
CA GLU A 280 -17.42 -22.77 11.79
C GLU A 280 -16.29 -21.73 11.93
N LYS A 281 -15.02 -22.16 11.96
CA LYS A 281 -13.88 -21.21 11.91
C LYS A 281 -13.85 -20.47 10.58
N ARG A 282 -14.01 -21.18 9.46
CA ARG A 282 -14.03 -20.59 8.12
C ARG A 282 -15.14 -19.55 8.02
N ARG A 283 -16.35 -19.86 8.50
CA ARG A 283 -17.49 -18.93 8.55
C ARG A 283 -17.15 -17.68 9.35
N LYS A 284 -16.55 -17.81 10.54
CA LYS A 284 -16.12 -16.67 11.36
C LYS A 284 -15.07 -15.80 10.66
N VAL A 285 -14.12 -16.41 9.96
CA VAL A 285 -13.08 -15.68 9.21
C VAL A 285 -13.70 -14.99 7.99
N GLU A 286 -14.60 -15.65 7.25
CA GLU A 286 -15.32 -15.05 6.12
C GLU A 286 -16.21 -13.89 6.56
N ASP A 287 -16.90 -14.01 7.69
CA ASP A 287 -17.73 -12.92 8.24
C ASP A 287 -16.86 -11.75 8.72
N ALA A 288 -15.72 -12.02 9.38
CA ALA A 288 -14.76 -10.99 9.76
C ALA A 288 -14.14 -10.29 8.53
N TYR A 289 -13.81 -11.05 7.48
CA TYR A 289 -13.31 -10.52 6.22
C TYR A 289 -14.35 -9.65 5.52
N LYS A 290 -15.61 -10.10 5.41
CA LYS A 290 -16.71 -9.30 4.86
C LYS A 290 -16.94 -8.02 5.65
N SER A 291 -16.86 -8.07 6.97
CA SER A 291 -16.97 -6.88 7.82
C SER A 291 -15.81 -5.90 7.57
N ALA A 292 -14.57 -6.40 7.52
CA ALA A 292 -13.39 -5.57 7.22
C ALA A 292 -13.46 -4.95 5.82
N VAL A 293 -13.91 -5.71 4.81
CA VAL A 293 -14.13 -5.22 3.44
C VAL A 293 -15.23 -4.16 3.41
N ASN A 294 -16.32 -4.33 4.16
CA ASN A 294 -17.37 -3.31 4.25
C ASN A 294 -16.91 -2.05 4.99
N GLU A 295 -16.06 -2.16 6.02
CA GLU A 295 -15.41 -1.00 6.65
C GLU A 295 -14.45 -0.29 5.70
N LEU A 296 -13.66 -1.04 4.91
CA LEU A 296 -12.82 -0.49 3.84
C LEU A 296 -13.66 0.24 2.78
N LYS A 297 -14.77 -0.35 2.33
CA LYS A 297 -15.69 0.28 1.37
C LYS A 297 -16.41 1.52 1.93
N LYS A 298 -16.67 1.56 3.24
CA LYS A 298 -17.18 2.77 3.92
C LYS A 298 -16.11 3.85 4.08
N LYS A 299 -14.82 3.48 4.08
CA LYS A 299 -13.67 4.40 4.12
C LYS A 299 -13.18 4.81 2.72
N SER A 300 -13.53 4.08 1.66
CA SER A 300 -13.02 4.30 0.30
C SER A 300 -13.89 5.21 -0.57
N HIS A 301 -14.68 6.12 0.01
CA HIS A 301 -15.29 7.19 -0.77
C HIS A 301 -14.43 8.45 -0.63
N TYR A 302 -13.97 8.92 -1.80
CA TYR A 302 -12.86 9.82 -2.09
C TYR A 302 -11.49 9.15 -2.12
N GLY A 303 -11.00 8.91 -3.34
CA GLY A 303 -9.59 8.57 -3.51
C GLY A 303 -9.18 8.17 -4.90
N GLY A 304 -9.18 9.13 -5.82
CA GLY A 304 -8.13 9.10 -6.83
C GLY A 304 -6.76 9.20 -6.16
N PRO A 305 -5.68 9.14 -6.94
CA PRO A 305 -4.32 9.26 -6.41
C PRO A 305 -4.24 10.52 -5.46
N ASP A 306 -5.01 11.58 -5.73
CA ASP A 306 -5.05 12.84 -4.95
C ASP A 306 -5.40 12.73 -3.45
N TYR A 307 -5.66 11.52 -2.92
CA TYR A 307 -6.08 11.30 -1.53
C TYR A 307 -5.21 10.30 -0.72
N GLU A 308 -4.13 9.75 -1.28
CA GLU A 308 -3.15 8.95 -0.53
C GLU A 308 -1.94 9.80 -0.11
N GLU A 309 -2.13 10.71 0.84
CA GLU A 309 -1.03 11.44 1.50
C GLU A 309 -0.69 10.83 2.87
N GLY A 310 0.60 10.53 3.08
CA GLY A 310 1.12 10.00 4.34
C GLY A 310 2.43 9.21 4.16
N PRO A 311 3.04 8.70 5.25
CA PRO A 311 4.33 7.97 5.24
C PRO A 311 4.33 6.66 4.43
N ASN A 312 3.22 6.34 3.75
CA ASN A 312 3.04 5.16 2.91
C ASN A 312 2.99 5.51 1.41
N SER A 313 3.33 6.74 1.01
CA SER A 313 3.39 7.12 -0.40
C SER A 313 4.43 6.23 -1.12
N LEU A 314 4.01 5.53 -2.17
CA LEU A 314 4.84 4.56 -2.92
C LEU A 314 5.86 5.21 -3.88
N ILE A 315 6.03 6.53 -3.81
CA ILE A 315 6.99 7.26 -4.64
C ILE A 315 8.40 7.05 -4.04
N ASN A 316 9.40 6.78 -4.88
CA ASN A 316 10.78 6.65 -4.42
C ASN A 316 11.38 8.03 -4.08
N GLU A 317 12.44 8.05 -3.26
CA GLU A 317 13.02 9.30 -2.75
C GLU A 317 13.57 10.22 -3.84
N GLU A 318 14.12 9.69 -4.94
CA GLU A 318 14.68 10.53 -6.02
C GLU A 318 13.57 11.23 -6.82
N GLU A 319 12.53 10.48 -7.22
CA GLU A 319 11.36 11.02 -7.92
C GLU A 319 10.57 11.99 -7.02
N PHE A 320 10.65 11.79 -5.70
CA PHE A 320 10.11 12.70 -4.69
C PHE A 320 10.85 14.05 -4.67
N PHE A 321 12.18 14.06 -4.63
CA PHE A 321 12.96 15.30 -4.58
C PHE A 321 12.83 16.11 -5.88
N ASP A 322 12.84 15.44 -7.04
CA ASP A 322 12.60 16.06 -8.34
C ASP A 322 11.20 16.69 -8.42
N ALA A 323 10.19 16.02 -7.87
CA ALA A 323 8.82 16.52 -7.79
C ALA A 323 8.70 17.79 -6.93
N VAL A 324 9.36 17.80 -5.76
CA VAL A 324 9.39 18.96 -4.86
C VAL A 324 10.11 20.13 -5.52
N GLU A 325 11.28 19.92 -6.11
CA GLU A 325 12.04 20.98 -6.78
C GLU A 325 11.26 21.56 -7.98
N ALA A 326 10.68 20.70 -8.84
CA ALA A 326 9.90 21.14 -9.99
C ALA A 326 8.55 21.79 -9.63
N ALA A 327 7.95 21.47 -8.48
CA ALA A 327 6.77 22.17 -7.97
C ALA A 327 7.13 23.61 -7.57
N LEU A 328 8.29 23.78 -6.96
CA LEU A 328 8.76 25.06 -6.49
C LEU A 328 9.25 25.95 -7.64
N ASP A 329 9.90 25.37 -8.65
CA ASP A 329 10.25 26.09 -9.89
C ASP A 329 9.02 26.57 -10.68
N ARG A 330 7.93 25.81 -10.66
CA ARG A 330 6.65 26.26 -11.25
C ARG A 330 6.04 27.39 -10.45
N GLN A 331 6.11 27.31 -9.13
CA GLN A 331 5.65 28.37 -8.26
C GLN A 331 6.36 29.69 -8.60
N ASP A 332 7.67 29.63 -8.86
CA ASP A 332 8.47 30.77 -9.31
C ASP A 332 8.00 31.31 -10.68
N LYS A 333 7.77 30.43 -11.66
CA LYS A 333 7.29 30.83 -13.00
C LYS A 333 5.90 31.49 -12.97
N ILE A 334 4.98 30.95 -12.17
CA ILE A 334 3.63 31.51 -12.00
C ILE A 334 3.73 32.88 -11.31
N GLU A 335 4.64 33.01 -10.34
CA GLU A 335 4.88 34.28 -9.65
C GLU A 335 5.49 35.34 -10.55
N GLU A 336 6.44 34.99 -11.41
CA GLU A 336 7.02 35.90 -12.40
C GLU A 336 5.96 36.39 -13.39
N GLN A 337 5.07 35.52 -13.86
CA GLN A 337 3.95 35.91 -14.71
C GLN A 337 2.96 36.84 -14.00
N CYS A 338 2.53 36.51 -12.77
CA CYS A 338 1.59 37.34 -12.01
C CYS A 338 2.12 38.73 -11.63
N GLN A 339 3.45 38.89 -11.54
CA GLN A 339 4.07 40.18 -11.22
C GLN A 339 3.97 41.19 -12.36
N SER A 340 3.88 40.73 -13.61
CA SER A 340 3.76 41.61 -14.78
C SER A 340 2.40 42.30 -14.91
N GLU A 341 1.37 41.85 -14.19
CA GLU A 341 -0.02 42.30 -14.37
C GLU A 341 -0.57 43.25 -13.28
N LYS A 342 0.14 43.49 -12.18
CA LYS A 342 -0.42 44.25 -11.04
C LYS A 342 0.08 45.69 -10.95
N VAL A 343 -0.64 46.61 -11.56
CA VAL A 343 -0.61 48.05 -11.20
C VAL A 343 -1.85 48.36 -10.36
N ARG A 344 -1.72 48.33 -9.04
CA ARG A 344 -2.76 48.78 -8.11
C ARG A 344 -2.36 50.14 -7.52
N LYS A 345 -3.24 51.14 -7.65
CA LYS A 345 -3.02 52.47 -7.06
C LYS A 345 -3.14 52.39 -5.53
N PRO A 346 -2.18 52.92 -4.76
CA PRO A 346 -2.23 52.87 -3.30
C PRO A 346 -3.28 53.84 -2.75
N ARG A 347 -4.04 53.40 -1.76
CA ARG A 347 -4.90 54.27 -0.94
C ARG A 347 -4.12 54.61 0.32
N LEU A 348 -3.81 55.89 0.51
CA LEU A 348 -3.02 56.41 1.63
C LEU A 348 -3.81 56.31 2.94
N THR A 349 -3.24 55.64 3.94
CA THR A 349 -3.60 55.77 5.35
C THR A 349 -2.63 56.77 5.99
N LEU A 350 -3.18 57.79 6.66
CA LEU A 350 -2.41 58.79 7.40
C LEU A 350 -1.63 58.10 8.53
N ALA A 351 -0.33 58.36 8.64
CA ALA A 351 0.49 57.88 9.76
C ALA A 351 0.02 58.54 11.07
N SER A 352 -0.20 57.72 12.10
CA SER A 352 -0.42 58.18 13.47
C SER A 352 0.89 58.62 14.12
N PRO A 353 0.87 59.54 15.11
CA PRO A 353 2.08 60.04 15.77
C PRO A 353 2.91 58.90 16.41
N SER A 354 4.23 59.03 16.38
CA SER A 354 5.20 58.06 16.92
C SER A 354 4.91 57.62 18.37
N ASP A 355 4.36 58.53 19.19
CA ASP A 355 3.99 58.27 20.59
C ASP A 355 2.94 57.16 20.76
N ALA A 356 2.10 56.90 19.75
CA ALA A 356 1.10 55.84 19.79
C ALA A 356 1.72 54.43 19.79
N TYR A 357 2.92 54.26 19.23
CA TYR A 357 3.57 52.95 19.07
C TYR A 357 4.46 52.53 20.25
N SER A 358 4.78 53.47 21.15
CA SER A 358 5.58 53.20 22.36
C SER A 358 4.75 52.77 23.57
N THR A 359 3.45 53.07 23.56
CA THR A 359 2.57 52.74 24.69
C THR A 359 2.21 51.25 24.73
N ILE A 360 2.23 50.66 25.92
CA ILE A 360 1.79 49.29 26.15
C ILE A 360 0.27 49.24 25.92
N GLY A 361 -0.17 48.39 24.98
CA GLY A 361 -1.60 48.24 24.67
C GLY A 361 -2.40 47.78 25.88
N THR A 362 -3.70 48.12 25.93
CA THR A 362 -4.62 47.73 27.01
C THR A 362 -5.44 46.48 26.68
N HIS A 363 -5.18 45.83 25.56
CA HIS A 363 -5.94 44.66 25.10
C HIS A 363 -5.58 43.39 25.87
N ARG A 364 -6.43 42.36 25.77
CA ARG A 364 -6.33 41.08 26.52
C ARG A 364 -5.03 40.29 26.35
N PHE A 365 -4.21 40.62 25.34
CA PHE A 365 -2.93 39.96 25.07
C PHE A 365 -1.70 40.83 25.40
N ALA A 366 -1.89 42.02 26.00
CA ALA A 366 -0.83 42.99 26.25
C ALA A 366 0.37 42.40 27.02
N ASN A 367 0.11 41.64 28.09
CA ASN A 367 1.18 41.01 28.89
C ASN A 367 1.99 40.00 28.07
N LYS A 368 1.32 39.16 27.27
CA LYS A 368 1.98 38.17 26.39
C LYS A 368 2.81 38.86 25.32
N VAL A 369 2.32 39.97 24.76
CA VAL A 369 3.04 40.79 23.78
C VAL A 369 4.30 41.37 24.42
N GLU A 370 4.18 41.97 25.60
CA GLU A 370 5.30 42.59 26.30
C GLU A 370 6.38 41.57 26.66
N GLU A 371 6.00 40.41 27.21
CA GLU A 371 6.92 39.31 27.48
C GLU A 371 7.65 38.85 26.21
N THR A 372 6.92 38.68 25.10
CA THR A 372 7.50 38.20 23.85
C THR A 372 8.44 39.23 23.22
N VAL A 373 8.06 40.52 23.24
CA VAL A 373 8.90 41.62 22.77
C VAL A 373 10.19 41.68 23.60
N GLN A 374 10.09 41.62 24.94
CA GLN A 374 11.26 41.62 25.81
C GLN A 374 12.19 40.43 25.55
N ASN A 375 11.62 39.24 25.35
CA ASN A 375 12.38 38.04 24.98
C ASN A 375 13.11 38.23 23.63
N HIS A 376 12.45 38.78 22.63
CA HIS A 376 13.10 39.07 21.35
C HIS A 376 14.22 40.10 21.49
N MET A 377 14.01 41.17 22.24
CA MET A 377 15.04 42.18 22.48
C MET A 377 16.25 41.60 23.24
N ALA A 378 16.05 40.70 24.20
CA ALA A 378 17.12 40.10 25.00
C ALA A 378 17.97 39.08 24.21
N TYR A 379 17.34 38.23 23.39
CA TYR A 379 18.00 37.08 22.78
C TYR A 379 18.24 37.21 21.26
N SER A 380 17.47 38.05 20.56
CA SER A 380 17.54 38.13 19.09
C SER A 380 18.56 39.15 18.59
N ILE A 381 18.84 40.20 19.37
CA ILE A 381 19.75 41.30 19.00
C ILE A 381 21.22 40.97 19.29
N GLN A 382 21.50 39.93 20.09
CA GLN A 382 22.89 39.51 20.38
C GLN A 382 23.63 39.16 19.09
N GLU A 383 24.72 39.89 18.82
CA GLU A 383 25.59 39.75 17.64
C GLU A 383 26.51 38.53 17.76
N GLU A 384 25.94 37.33 17.78
CA GLU A 384 26.77 36.12 17.76
C GLU A 384 26.21 35.07 16.82
N GLY A 385 26.51 35.24 15.53
CA GLY A 385 26.71 34.11 14.60
C GLY A 385 27.95 33.27 14.95
N ARG A 386 28.31 33.21 16.24
CA ARG A 386 29.49 32.55 16.81
C ARG A 386 29.14 31.65 18.00
N GLY A 387 27.86 31.50 18.34
CA GLY A 387 27.43 30.41 19.22
C GLY A 387 27.56 29.08 18.48
N ALA A 388 28.17 28.07 19.12
CA ALA A 388 28.58 26.78 18.53
C ALA A 388 27.49 25.95 17.81
N ASN A 389 26.24 26.41 17.79
CA ASN A 389 25.07 25.66 17.33
C ASN A 389 24.30 26.32 16.16
N TRP A 390 24.69 27.51 15.67
CA TRP A 390 24.03 28.15 14.52
C TRP A 390 24.78 27.84 13.22
N GLN A 391 24.08 27.34 12.22
CA GLN A 391 24.59 27.00 10.90
C GLN A 391 24.21 28.10 9.89
N LEU A 392 25.18 28.63 9.15
CA LEU A 392 24.92 29.55 8.04
C LEU A 392 24.33 28.76 6.87
N VAL A 393 23.09 29.08 6.46
CA VAL A 393 22.39 28.36 5.38
C VAL A 393 22.39 29.10 4.05
N ALA A 394 22.48 30.44 4.08
CA ALA A 394 22.56 31.30 2.91
C ALA A 394 23.26 32.62 3.24
N GLU A 395 24.03 33.14 2.29
CA GLU A 395 24.68 34.45 2.36
C GLU A 395 24.62 35.11 0.98
N GLU A 396 24.03 36.32 0.92
CA GLU A 396 23.97 37.12 -0.31
C GLU A 396 24.18 38.60 0.04
N GLY A 397 25.36 39.13 -0.31
CA GLY A 397 25.75 40.49 0.03
C GLY A 397 25.73 40.73 1.55
N ALA A 398 24.88 41.65 2.01
CA ALA A 398 24.71 41.94 3.44
C ALA A 398 23.67 41.02 4.13
N MET A 399 22.97 40.16 3.38
CA MET A 399 22.01 39.21 3.94
C MET A 399 22.72 37.94 4.38
N LYS A 400 22.48 37.51 5.62
CA LYS A 400 22.95 36.23 6.15
C LYS A 400 21.80 35.53 6.84
N VAL A 401 21.59 34.25 6.52
CA VAL A 401 20.53 33.43 7.10
C VAL A 401 21.16 32.26 7.84
N TYR A 402 20.77 32.09 9.09
CA TYR A 402 21.24 31.08 10.01
C TYR A 402 20.09 30.19 10.47
N ARG A 403 20.38 28.91 10.67
CA ARG A 403 19.45 27.91 11.21
C ARG A 403 20.12 27.14 12.34
N ARG A 404 19.34 26.74 13.33
CA ARG A 404 19.75 25.72 14.29
C ARG A 404 18.85 24.50 14.09
N GLU A 405 19.43 23.32 13.91
CA GLU A 405 18.63 22.10 13.76
C GLU A 405 18.10 21.65 15.12
N VAL A 406 16.78 21.55 15.23
CA VAL A 406 16.07 21.14 16.44
C VAL A 406 14.90 20.27 16.02
N GLU A 407 14.85 19.05 16.53
CA GLU A 407 13.73 18.14 16.34
C GLU A 407 13.20 17.68 17.70
N GLU A 408 11.89 17.86 17.91
CA GLU A 408 11.20 17.39 19.12
C GLU A 408 10.12 16.40 18.71
N ASN A 409 10.19 15.16 19.21
CA ASN A 409 9.23 14.09 18.89
C ASN A 409 9.08 13.84 17.37
N GLY A 410 10.17 13.97 16.60
CA GLY A 410 10.16 13.82 15.14
C GLY A 410 9.53 14.99 14.38
N ILE A 411 9.19 16.08 15.08
CA ILE A 411 8.73 17.34 14.48
C ILE A 411 9.91 18.31 14.42
N VAL A 412 10.16 18.86 13.24
CA VAL A 412 11.22 19.84 13.01
C VAL A 412 10.78 21.22 13.52
N LEU A 413 11.57 21.79 14.42
CA LEU A 413 11.34 23.10 15.05
C LEU A 413 12.46 24.09 14.77
N ASP A 414 13.31 23.80 13.80
CA ASP A 414 14.53 24.52 13.46
C ASP A 414 14.40 26.06 13.61
N PRO A 415 14.95 26.65 14.68
CA PRO A 415 14.98 28.10 14.84
C PRO A 415 15.75 28.74 13.70
N LEU A 416 15.21 29.81 13.13
CA LEU A 416 15.85 30.57 12.07
C LEU A 416 16.11 32.01 12.52
N LYS A 417 17.31 32.50 12.22
CA LYS A 417 17.73 33.88 12.42
C LYS A 417 18.36 34.41 11.14
N ALA A 418 17.95 35.58 10.67
CA ALA A 418 18.58 36.24 9.54
C ALA A 418 18.95 37.68 9.90
N THR A 419 20.06 38.14 9.35
CA THR A 419 20.50 39.53 9.44
C THR A 419 20.60 40.12 8.04
N HIS A 420 20.22 41.38 7.88
CA HIS A 420 20.33 42.09 6.61
C HIS A 420 20.57 43.58 6.85
N ALA A 421 21.21 44.26 5.89
CA ALA A 421 21.38 45.71 5.91
C ALA A 421 20.80 46.28 4.62
N VAL A 422 19.75 47.09 4.75
CA VAL A 422 18.98 47.63 3.61
C VAL A 422 19.19 49.14 3.55
N LYS A 423 19.84 49.63 2.49
CA LYS A 423 20.10 51.06 2.29
C LYS A 423 18.84 51.81 1.86
N GLY A 424 18.72 53.08 2.22
CA GLY A 424 17.66 53.95 1.71
C GLY A 424 16.31 53.87 2.40
N VAL A 425 16.20 53.07 3.47
CA VAL A 425 14.96 52.87 4.23
C VAL A 425 15.23 52.94 5.73
N THR A 426 14.23 53.33 6.50
CA THR A 426 14.27 53.33 7.97
C THR A 426 13.69 52.04 8.55
N GLY A 427 13.99 51.76 9.82
CA GLY A 427 13.36 50.66 10.54
C GLY A 427 11.85 50.83 10.72
N HIS A 428 11.38 52.07 10.88
CA HIS A 428 9.94 52.36 10.92
C HIS A 428 9.26 51.99 9.60
N GLU A 429 9.80 52.42 8.45
CA GLU A 429 9.27 52.07 7.13
C GLU A 429 9.22 50.55 6.94
N VAL A 430 10.31 49.84 7.25
CA VAL A 430 10.38 48.36 7.12
C VAL A 430 9.32 47.67 7.99
N CYS A 431 9.22 48.04 9.28
CA CYS A 431 8.22 47.47 10.18
C CYS A 431 6.79 47.82 9.77
N HIS A 432 6.55 49.04 9.28
CA HIS A 432 5.24 49.47 8.79
C HIS A 432 4.76 48.61 7.62
N TYR A 433 5.57 48.46 6.56
CA TYR A 433 5.19 47.63 5.40
C TYR A 433 5.11 46.13 5.71
N PHE A 434 5.83 45.64 6.74
CA PHE A 434 5.73 44.25 7.18
C PHE A 434 4.42 44.00 7.96
N TRP A 435 4.03 44.93 8.83
CA TRP A 435 2.83 44.84 9.66
C TRP A 435 1.54 45.16 8.89
N ASP A 436 1.59 46.10 7.93
CA ASP A 436 0.41 46.56 7.22
C ASP A 436 -0.24 45.44 6.38
N THR A 437 -1.42 45.04 6.83
CA THR A 437 -2.23 43.99 6.22
C THR A 437 -2.76 44.35 4.83
N ALA A 438 -2.84 45.64 4.48
CA ALA A 438 -3.38 46.10 3.20
C ALA A 438 -2.42 45.84 2.02
N VAL A 439 -1.12 45.76 2.30
CA VAL A 439 -0.04 45.58 1.30
C VAL A 439 0.59 44.19 1.37
N ARG A 440 0.09 43.30 2.24
CA ARG A 440 0.67 41.97 2.48
C ARG A 440 0.83 41.16 1.20
N LEU A 441 -0.20 41.11 0.36
CA LEU A 441 -0.24 40.30 -0.86
C LEU A 441 0.58 40.87 -2.02
N ASP A 442 1.21 42.04 -1.85
CA ASP A 442 2.10 42.61 -2.87
C ASP A 442 3.48 41.94 -2.81
N TRP A 443 3.93 41.55 -1.62
CA TRP A 443 5.24 40.96 -1.38
C TRP A 443 5.20 39.50 -0.90
N GLU A 444 4.14 39.08 -0.18
CA GLU A 444 4.01 37.72 0.33
C GLU A 444 3.66 36.73 -0.80
N THR A 445 4.40 35.64 -0.89
CA THR A 445 4.28 34.65 -1.98
C THR A 445 3.83 33.28 -1.48
N THR A 446 3.97 33.01 -0.18
CA THR A 446 3.68 31.69 0.40
C THR A 446 2.24 31.54 0.89
N VAL A 447 1.46 32.62 0.88
CA VAL A 447 0.10 32.68 1.43
C VAL A 447 -0.93 32.49 0.31
N GLU A 448 -1.96 31.69 0.59
CA GLU A 448 -3.08 31.43 -0.32
C GLU A 448 -4.32 32.26 0.05
N ASN A 449 -4.72 32.21 1.33
CA ASN A 449 -5.81 33.03 1.87
C ASN A 449 -5.35 33.80 3.10
N PHE A 450 -5.82 35.04 3.26
CA PHE A 450 -5.41 35.96 4.30
C PHE A 450 -6.57 36.89 4.68
N HIS A 451 -6.90 36.97 5.97
CA HIS A 451 -7.83 37.98 6.47
C HIS A 451 -7.57 38.35 7.93
N VAL A 452 -7.96 39.57 8.29
CA VAL A 452 -7.96 40.05 9.68
C VAL A 452 -9.18 39.48 10.38
N VAL A 453 -8.95 38.78 11.50
CA VAL A 453 -10.00 38.21 12.35
C VAL A 453 -10.52 39.26 13.33
N GLU A 454 -9.61 40.00 13.97
CA GLU A 454 -9.96 41.01 14.95
C GLU A 454 -8.92 42.14 14.97
N LYS A 455 -9.37 43.39 15.09
CA LYS A 455 -8.50 44.54 15.37
C LYS A 455 -8.55 44.85 16.87
N LEU A 456 -7.43 44.67 17.57
CA LEU A 456 -7.32 44.90 19.02
C LEU A 456 -7.01 46.35 19.36
N SER A 457 -6.16 46.99 18.54
CA SER A 457 -5.77 48.39 18.65
C SER A 457 -5.26 48.89 17.30
N ASP A 458 -4.79 50.14 17.23
CA ASP A 458 -4.19 50.69 16.01
C ASP A 458 -2.82 50.09 15.65
N ASN A 459 -2.20 49.37 16.58
CA ASN A 459 -0.92 48.70 16.39
C ASN A 459 -0.96 47.18 16.63
N ALA A 460 -2.14 46.59 16.86
CA ALA A 460 -2.30 45.16 17.13
C ALA A 460 -3.54 44.58 16.43
N VAL A 461 -3.33 43.51 15.64
CA VAL A 461 -4.39 42.80 14.91
C VAL A 461 -4.21 41.29 15.02
N ILE A 462 -5.30 40.53 15.03
CA ILE A 462 -5.29 39.07 14.91
C ILE A 462 -5.58 38.72 13.46
N VAL A 463 -4.75 37.85 12.91
CA VAL A 463 -4.76 37.46 11.50
C VAL A 463 -4.88 35.95 11.40
N TYR A 464 -5.73 35.51 10.47
CA TYR A 464 -5.78 34.15 10.00
C TYR A 464 -5.24 34.08 8.58
N GLN A 465 -4.36 33.11 8.32
CA GLN A 465 -3.89 32.83 6.98
C GLN A 465 -3.68 31.34 6.73
N THR A 466 -3.79 30.95 5.46
CA THR A 466 -3.45 29.62 4.96
C THR A 466 -2.23 29.74 4.05
N HIS A 467 -1.31 28.80 4.18
CA HIS A 467 -0.13 28.73 3.33
C HIS A 467 -0.40 27.82 2.14
N LYS A 468 0.25 28.10 1.01
CA LYS A 468 0.29 27.18 -0.13
C LYS A 468 0.80 25.82 0.33
N THR A 469 0.17 24.77 -0.16
CA THR A 469 0.51 23.39 0.21
C THR A 469 1.91 23.04 -0.27
N VAL A 470 2.72 22.48 0.62
CA VAL A 470 4.02 21.88 0.28
C VAL A 470 3.83 20.38 0.24
N TRP A 471 3.63 19.84 -0.97
CA TRP A 471 3.43 18.40 -1.17
C TRP A 471 4.64 17.60 -0.61
N PRO A 472 4.42 16.43 0.03
CA PRO A 472 3.20 15.66 0.21
C PRO A 472 2.52 15.95 1.55
N VAL A 473 2.78 17.13 2.11
CA VAL A 473 2.41 17.43 3.48
C VAL A 473 1.15 18.29 3.50
N ALA A 474 0.18 17.89 4.31
CA ALA A 474 -1.10 18.58 4.44
C ALA A 474 -0.97 20.11 4.59
N GLN A 475 -1.92 20.85 4.04
CA GLN A 475 -1.89 22.31 4.07
C GLN A 475 -1.78 22.87 5.50
N ARG A 476 -1.02 23.97 5.67
CA ARG A 476 -0.88 24.66 6.97
C ARG A 476 -1.74 25.90 7.03
N ASP A 477 -2.46 26.05 8.13
CA ASP A 477 -3.05 27.33 8.53
C ASP A 477 -2.34 27.88 9.77
N VAL A 478 -2.41 29.20 9.94
CA VAL A 478 -1.86 29.90 11.10
C VAL A 478 -2.82 30.98 11.56
N LEU A 479 -3.03 31.03 12.87
CA LEU A 479 -3.74 32.09 13.56
C LEU A 479 -2.74 32.79 14.49
N PHE A 480 -2.51 34.09 14.28
CA PHE A 480 -1.52 34.83 15.04
C PHE A 480 -1.93 36.27 15.30
N LEU A 481 -1.46 36.79 16.43
CA LEU A 481 -1.47 38.19 16.80
C LEU A 481 -0.24 38.87 16.18
N SER A 482 -0.46 39.92 15.40
CA SER A 482 0.56 40.77 14.79
C SER A 482 0.57 42.15 15.47
N VAL A 483 1.71 42.52 16.05
CA VAL A 483 1.87 43.79 16.77
C VAL A 483 3.09 44.55 16.28
N ILE A 484 2.95 45.85 16.04
CA ILE A 484 4.05 46.78 15.77
C ILE A 484 4.33 47.66 17.00
N ARG A 485 5.60 47.78 17.40
CA ARG A 485 6.05 48.59 18.54
C ARG A 485 7.31 49.36 18.16
N MET A 486 7.45 50.55 18.74
CA MET A 486 8.70 51.29 18.81
C MET A 486 9.27 51.15 20.22
N ILE A 487 10.50 50.66 20.31
CA ILE A 487 11.24 50.49 21.54
C ILE A 487 12.23 51.66 21.64
N PRO A 488 12.04 52.56 22.62
CA PRO A 488 12.95 53.68 22.80
C PRO A 488 14.35 53.18 23.21
N PRO A 489 15.40 53.95 22.86
CA PRO A 489 16.77 53.56 23.11
C PRO A 489 17.05 53.59 24.61
N ARG A 490 17.91 52.67 25.09
CA ARG A 490 18.25 52.62 26.52
C ARG A 490 19.17 53.75 26.95
N ASN A 491 19.92 54.30 26.00
CA ASN A 491 20.87 55.40 26.16
C ASN A 491 20.96 56.21 24.85
N GLU A 492 21.56 57.40 24.89
CA GLU A 492 21.71 58.29 23.72
C GLU A 492 22.60 57.71 22.60
N SER A 493 23.33 56.62 22.86
CA SER A 493 24.21 55.96 21.88
C SER A 493 23.54 54.81 21.12
N GLU A 494 22.35 54.36 21.54
CA GLU A 494 21.60 53.29 20.89
C GLU A 494 20.57 53.87 19.91
N PRO A 495 20.39 53.27 18.73
CA PRO A 495 19.34 53.70 17.80
C PRO A 495 17.96 53.23 18.27
N ASP A 496 16.93 53.99 17.90
CA ASP A 496 15.54 53.56 18.04
C ASP A 496 15.35 52.18 17.38
N THR A 497 14.62 51.29 18.06
CA THR A 497 14.37 49.94 17.56
C THR A 497 12.90 49.75 17.27
N TRP A 498 12.56 49.50 16.02
CA TRP A 498 11.21 49.11 15.61
C TRP A 498 11.10 47.59 15.57
N ILE A 499 10.00 47.06 16.08
CA ILE A 499 9.76 45.62 16.11
C ILE A 499 8.33 45.30 15.68
N VAL A 500 8.20 44.28 14.83
CA VAL A 500 6.93 43.61 14.57
C VAL A 500 7.01 42.18 15.09
N CYS A 501 6.10 41.81 15.97
CA CYS A 501 5.98 40.47 16.51
C CYS A 501 4.70 39.80 15.99
N ASN A 502 4.85 38.62 15.40
CA ASN A 502 3.76 37.74 15.00
C ASN A 502 3.80 36.50 15.91
N ILE A 503 2.76 36.29 16.71
CA ILE A 503 2.74 35.28 17.76
C ILE A 503 1.43 34.50 17.69
N SER A 504 1.50 33.18 17.63
CA SER A 504 0.27 32.37 17.62
C SER A 504 -0.59 32.56 18.88
N VAL A 505 -1.89 32.71 18.65
CA VAL A 505 -2.93 32.89 19.67
C VAL A 505 -4.13 32.00 19.33
N GLU A 506 -5.01 31.81 20.31
CA GLU A 506 -6.29 31.14 20.12
C GLU A 506 -7.40 32.19 20.00
N HIS A 507 -8.44 31.87 19.22
CA HIS A 507 -9.59 32.73 18.99
C HIS A 507 -10.83 31.88 18.72
N ASP A 508 -11.96 32.20 19.37
CA ASP A 508 -13.17 31.37 19.33
C ASP A 508 -13.77 31.27 17.92
N ASP A 509 -13.72 32.35 17.13
CA ASP A 509 -14.23 32.39 15.75
C ASP A 509 -13.42 31.53 14.76
N VAL A 510 -12.23 31.05 15.15
CA VAL A 510 -11.32 30.30 14.27
C VAL A 510 -10.86 29.00 14.95
N PRO A 511 -11.78 28.04 15.15
CA PRO A 511 -11.45 26.76 15.77
C PRO A 511 -10.52 25.93 14.89
N LEU A 512 -9.95 24.86 15.48
CA LEU A 512 -9.20 23.87 14.71
C LEU A 512 -10.14 23.13 13.76
N THR A 513 -9.72 22.96 12.51
CA THR A 513 -10.50 22.24 11.49
C THR A 513 -9.68 21.08 10.92
N ASN A 514 -10.34 20.07 10.36
CA ASN A 514 -9.66 18.94 9.72
C ASN A 514 -9.15 19.27 8.30
N ARG A 515 -9.34 20.50 7.81
CA ARG A 515 -8.93 20.91 6.45
C ARG A 515 -7.45 21.28 6.37
N CYS A 516 -6.88 21.83 7.44
CA CYS A 516 -5.49 22.24 7.51
C CYS A 516 -4.89 21.83 8.86
N VAL A 517 -3.59 21.60 8.89
CA VAL A 517 -2.83 21.42 10.14
C VAL A 517 -2.44 22.79 10.68
N ARG A 518 -2.83 23.10 11.92
CA ARG A 518 -2.53 24.39 12.57
C ARG A 518 -1.06 24.47 12.97
N ALA A 519 -0.29 25.25 12.24
CA ALA A 519 1.06 25.61 12.64
C ALA A 519 1.04 26.70 13.73
N LYS A 520 2.07 26.71 14.58
CA LYS A 520 2.31 27.75 15.58
C LYS A 520 3.58 28.50 15.24
N LEU A 521 3.53 29.82 15.30
CA LEU A 521 4.69 30.67 15.02
C LEU A 521 4.98 31.64 16.16
N ASN A 522 6.26 31.97 16.26
CA ASN A 522 6.77 33.13 16.98
C ASN A 522 7.85 33.78 16.11
N VAL A 523 7.47 34.85 15.41
CA VAL A 523 8.26 35.53 14.40
C VAL A 523 8.44 36.99 14.79
N ALA A 524 9.65 37.51 14.65
CA ALA A 524 9.95 38.91 14.89
C ALA A 524 10.76 39.52 13.75
N MET A 525 10.34 40.71 13.31
CA MET A 525 11.12 41.59 12.44
C MET A 525 11.60 42.77 13.29
N ILE A 526 12.90 42.84 13.55
CA ILE A 526 13.51 43.83 14.43
C ILE A 526 14.41 44.73 13.57
N CYS A 527 14.17 46.03 13.61
CA CYS A 527 14.84 46.99 12.72
C CYS A 527 15.46 48.14 13.52
N GLN A 528 16.70 48.48 13.18
CA GLN A 528 17.42 49.61 13.74
C GLN A 528 17.90 50.52 12.61
N THR A 529 17.55 51.80 12.67
CA THR A 529 17.95 52.79 11.67
C THR A 529 19.34 53.32 12.00
N LEU A 530 20.28 53.17 11.06
CA LEU A 530 21.60 53.78 11.12
C LEU A 530 21.61 54.99 10.19
N VAL A 531 21.93 56.15 10.74
CA VAL A 531 22.03 57.41 9.99
C VAL A 531 23.49 57.82 9.96
N SER A 532 24.04 58.05 8.76
CA SER A 532 25.34 58.67 8.55
C SER A 532 25.13 60.17 8.31
N PRO A 533 25.40 61.05 9.29
CA PRO A 533 25.10 62.47 9.17
C PRO A 533 25.78 63.05 7.92
N PRO A 534 25.05 63.81 7.08
CA PRO A 534 25.64 64.43 5.90
C PRO A 534 26.64 65.54 6.30
N GLU A 535 27.59 65.86 5.42
CA GLU A 535 28.52 66.97 5.64
C GLU A 535 27.80 68.33 5.61
N GLY A 536 27.89 69.08 6.70
CA GLY A 536 27.28 70.41 6.87
C GLY A 536 25.80 70.38 7.27
N ASP A 537 25.10 71.51 7.13
CA ASP A 537 23.65 71.65 7.44
C ASP A 537 22.74 71.09 6.32
N LYS A 538 23.10 69.95 5.72
CA LYS A 538 22.27 69.30 4.70
C LYS A 538 21.21 68.42 5.36
N GLU A 539 20.01 68.39 4.78
CA GLU A 539 18.99 67.44 5.21
C GLU A 539 19.44 65.99 4.96
N ILE A 540 19.01 65.08 5.84
CA ILE A 540 19.32 63.65 5.72
C ILE A 540 18.62 63.11 4.46
N SER A 541 19.40 62.56 3.53
CA SER A 541 18.88 61.91 2.33
C SER A 541 18.76 60.39 2.51
N ARG A 542 18.07 59.72 1.59
CA ARG A 542 18.00 58.24 1.60
C ARG A 542 19.38 57.59 1.44
N ASP A 543 20.33 58.25 0.79
CA ASP A 543 21.71 57.74 0.66
C ASP A 543 22.47 57.73 1.99
N ASN A 544 22.00 58.52 2.97
CA ASN A 544 22.60 58.64 4.30
C ASN A 544 22.03 57.65 5.31
N ILE A 545 21.02 56.85 4.96
CA ILE A 545 20.35 55.95 5.90
C ILE A 545 20.50 54.48 5.48
N SER A 546 20.62 53.62 6.49
CA SER A 546 20.61 52.17 6.32
C SER A 546 19.85 51.53 7.48
N CYS A 547 18.94 50.62 7.17
CA CYS A 547 18.22 49.83 8.16
C CYS A 547 18.95 48.51 8.40
N ARG A 548 19.34 48.25 9.65
CA ARG A 548 19.79 46.93 10.10
C ARG A 548 18.58 46.10 10.51
N VAL A 549 18.36 45.00 9.79
CA VAL A 549 17.25 44.08 9.99
C VAL A 549 17.76 42.82 10.68
N SER A 550 17.10 42.42 11.76
CA SER A 550 17.22 41.12 12.40
C SER A 550 15.85 40.43 12.34
N TYR A 551 15.76 39.38 11.54
CA TYR A 551 14.56 38.58 11.39
C TYR A 551 14.72 37.25 12.13
N VAL A 552 13.77 36.88 12.97
CA VAL A 552 13.76 35.60 13.69
C VAL A 552 12.44 34.89 13.43
N ALA A 553 12.50 33.60 13.12
CA ALA A 553 11.33 32.76 12.92
C ALA A 553 11.49 31.44 13.67
N ASN A 554 10.60 31.21 14.63
CA ASN A 554 10.41 29.92 15.28
C ASN A 554 9.05 29.38 14.87
N VAL A 555 9.04 28.36 14.04
CA VAL A 555 7.81 27.79 13.47
C VAL A 555 7.70 26.33 13.87
N ASN A 556 6.62 26.00 14.56
CA ASN A 556 6.19 24.63 14.79
C ASN A 556 5.13 24.27 13.73
N PRO A 557 5.38 23.28 12.87
CA PRO A 557 4.47 22.92 11.78
C PRO A 557 3.15 22.27 12.26
N GLY A 558 2.98 22.04 13.56
CA GLY A 558 1.76 21.55 14.19
C GLY A 558 1.51 20.05 14.08
N GLY A 559 2.26 19.36 13.23
CA GLY A 559 2.14 17.93 12.97
C GLY A 559 3.27 17.45 12.07
N TRP A 560 3.12 16.24 11.53
CA TRP A 560 4.15 15.59 10.70
C TRP A 560 4.57 16.49 9.52
N PHE A 561 5.86 16.81 9.47
CA PHE A 561 6.50 17.51 8.36
C PHE A 561 7.94 16.98 8.25
N PRO A 562 8.28 16.21 7.20
CA PRO A 562 9.61 15.64 7.05
C PRO A 562 10.72 16.70 7.01
N ALA A 563 11.79 16.45 7.75
CA ALA A 563 12.97 17.32 7.77
C ALA A 563 13.62 17.47 6.39
N SER A 564 13.63 16.38 5.60
CA SER A 564 14.13 16.37 4.22
C SER A 564 13.37 17.31 3.29
N ILE A 565 12.15 17.73 3.64
CA ILE A 565 11.33 18.67 2.85
C ILE A 565 11.36 20.06 3.46
N LEU A 566 11.13 20.15 4.78
CA LEU A 566 11.02 21.45 5.45
C LEU A 566 12.34 22.22 5.36
N ARG A 567 13.48 21.53 5.50
CA ARG A 567 14.80 22.18 5.51
C ARG A 567 15.16 22.78 4.14
N PRO A 568 15.01 22.09 3.00
CA PRO A 568 15.19 22.71 1.69
C PRO A 568 14.23 23.86 1.40
N VAL A 569 12.94 23.69 1.71
CA VAL A 569 11.93 24.75 1.51
C VAL A 569 12.30 25.98 2.32
N ALA A 570 12.61 25.84 3.61
CA ALA A 570 13.08 26.95 4.44
C ALA A 570 14.37 27.57 3.89
N LYS A 571 15.35 26.75 3.48
CA LYS A 571 16.63 27.23 2.94
C LYS A 571 16.43 28.10 1.70
N ARG A 572 15.41 27.85 0.88
CA ARG A 572 15.10 28.67 -0.30
C ARG A 572 14.17 29.85 0.00
N GLU A 573 13.06 29.61 0.70
CA GLU A 573 11.98 30.59 0.85
C GLU A 573 12.37 31.77 1.75
N TYR A 574 13.14 31.56 2.84
CA TYR A 574 13.48 32.66 3.74
C TYR A 574 14.41 33.72 3.11
N PRO A 575 15.52 33.34 2.42
CA PRO A 575 16.30 34.30 1.65
C PRO A 575 15.48 35.00 0.56
N LYS A 576 14.65 34.25 -0.18
CA LYS A 576 13.77 34.79 -1.24
C LYS A 576 12.81 35.84 -0.67
N PHE A 577 12.15 35.53 0.45
CA PHE A 577 11.28 36.46 1.18
C PHE A 577 12.02 37.73 1.57
N LEU A 578 13.15 37.62 2.27
CA LEU A 578 13.88 38.79 2.77
C LEU A 578 14.33 39.72 1.66
N LYS A 579 14.83 39.16 0.55
CA LYS A 579 15.26 39.92 -0.63
C LYS A 579 14.08 40.59 -1.33
N ARG A 580 12.99 39.86 -1.56
CA ARG A 580 11.78 40.40 -2.20
C ARG A 580 11.16 41.50 -1.37
N PHE A 581 11.01 41.26 -0.07
CA PHE A 581 10.40 42.21 0.85
C PHE A 581 11.25 43.48 1.02
N SER A 582 12.57 43.36 1.22
CA SER A 582 13.43 44.54 1.35
C SER A 582 13.43 45.39 0.07
N SER A 583 13.48 44.76 -1.10
CA SER A 583 13.39 45.43 -2.40
C SER A 583 12.03 46.13 -2.59
N TYR A 584 10.94 45.47 -2.19
CA TYR A 584 9.59 46.05 -2.22
C TYR A 584 9.51 47.32 -1.36
N VAL A 585 10.07 47.32 -0.14
CA VAL A 585 10.07 48.52 0.72
C VAL A 585 10.87 49.64 0.08
N GLN A 586 12.06 49.35 -0.48
CA GLN A 586 12.86 50.36 -1.19
C GLN A 586 12.11 50.98 -2.37
N GLU A 587 11.44 50.17 -3.18
CA GLU A 587 10.62 50.66 -4.31
C GLU A 587 9.46 51.55 -3.82
N LYS A 588 8.77 51.14 -2.76
CA LYS A 588 7.61 51.88 -2.24
C LYS A 588 7.98 53.16 -1.51
N THR A 589 9.19 53.31 -1.00
CA THR A 589 9.64 54.51 -0.29
C THR A 589 10.48 55.45 -1.16
N ALA A 590 11.00 54.98 -2.31
CA ALA A 590 11.71 55.80 -3.27
C ALA A 590 10.91 57.06 -3.65
N GLY A 591 11.56 58.22 -3.55
CA GLY A 591 10.96 59.52 -3.87
C GLY A 591 9.91 60.03 -2.85
N LYS A 592 9.66 59.31 -1.76
CA LYS A 592 8.78 59.78 -0.67
C LYS A 592 9.60 60.39 0.48
N PRO A 593 9.02 61.32 1.26
CA PRO A 593 9.63 61.80 2.50
C PRO A 593 10.02 60.65 3.43
N ILE A 594 11.13 60.81 4.15
CA ILE A 594 11.65 59.79 5.07
C ILE A 594 10.75 59.76 6.32
N LEU A 595 10.27 58.57 6.67
CA LEU A 595 9.56 58.33 7.93
C LEU A 595 10.53 57.70 8.93
N PHE A 596 10.98 58.48 9.92
CA PHE A 596 11.91 57.99 10.96
C PHE A 596 11.23 57.09 12.00
#